data_AF-A0A928D9T5-F1
#
_entry.id   AF-A0A928D9T5-F1
#
_cell.length_a   1.000
_cell.length_b   1.000
_cell.length_c   1.000
_cell.angle_alpha   90.00
_cell.angle_beta   90.00
_cell.angle_gamma   90.00
#
_symmetry.space_group_name_H-M   'P 1'
#
loop_
_entity.id
_entity.type
_entity.pdbx_description
1 polymer ?
#
loop_
_entity_poly.entity_id
_entity_poly.type
_entity_poly.pdbx_seq_one_letter_code
_entity_poly.pdbx_strand_id
1 'polypeptide(L)'
;KPSRILFGGIGDADLPELARRLYAVTKGHEGSPSKALPDAWRLRLPVPPKGRTERKTMSPTRLDQYKRCPFNFYLQETFGDSSDDNAQELDGMTFGTLCHEVLDRFAKSGPKDSTDGKEIADWLEQEMRIVLGAYGTSLPAIIELQGEAAIARLRNFAPVQAARRRAGWRIIAAEQSLECRIKSSNTLLRGKVDRIDENEHTGEIAIIDYKTWEAPKDDSKSLQLPIYRAMVQCNSRFSARAAEAKALYCVLARRAEDTVFDEAHAFGSAGQSEAEDEVVDILDRIAHGIFYPPSKDSDWARDYGCLIWESPEQGIDPGWLEDQNARIDARQE
;
A
#
# COMPACT_ATOMS: atom_id res chain seq x y z
N LYS A 1 33.84 0.43 8.51
CA LYS A 1 33.92 1.81 9.07
C LYS A 1 32.57 2.10 9.73
N PRO A 2 32.49 2.36 11.04
CA PRO A 2 31.21 2.68 11.67
C PRO A 2 30.64 3.97 11.04
N SER A 3 29.36 3.97 10.72
CA SER A 3 28.69 5.03 9.98
C SER A 3 28.61 6.31 10.81
N ARG A 4 28.95 7.45 10.20
CA ARG A 4 28.93 8.80 10.80
C ARG A 4 27.52 9.29 11.18
N ILE A 5 26.49 8.52 10.87
CA ILE A 5 25.09 8.89 11.10
C ILE A 5 24.76 8.92 12.59
N LEU A 6 25.40 8.07 13.42
CA LEU A 6 25.13 7.99 14.86
C LEU A 6 25.82 9.07 15.71
N PHE A 7 26.74 9.86 15.16
CA PHE A 7 27.61 10.77 15.94
C PHE A 7 27.66 12.19 15.37
N GLY A 8 26.51 12.74 14.99
CA GLY A 8 26.38 14.13 14.59
C GLY A 8 26.71 15.08 15.75
N GLY A 9 27.98 15.48 15.86
CA GLY A 9 28.47 16.42 16.87
C GLY A 9 29.75 16.02 17.60
N ILE A 10 30.32 14.84 17.33
CA ILE A 10 31.53 14.35 17.99
C ILE A 10 32.71 14.51 17.03
N GLY A 11 33.71 15.32 17.40
CA GLY A 11 34.90 15.53 16.59
C GLY A 11 35.82 14.31 16.60
N ASP A 12 36.73 14.23 15.61
CA ASP A 12 37.70 13.11 15.53
C ASP A 12 38.57 12.98 16.80
N ALA A 13 38.75 14.07 17.55
CA ALA A 13 39.45 14.11 18.83
C ALA A 13 38.70 13.42 19.99
N ASP A 14 37.37 13.33 19.92
CA ASP A 14 36.50 12.82 20.99
C ASP A 14 36.14 11.33 20.81
N LEU A 15 36.38 10.80 19.61
CA LEU A 15 36.15 9.39 19.25
C LEU A 15 36.86 8.37 20.16
N PRO A 16 38.13 8.58 20.58
CA PRO A 16 38.82 7.65 21.47
C PRO A 16 38.20 7.57 22.88
N GLU A 17 37.74 8.70 23.41
CA GLU A 17 37.08 8.81 24.72
C GLU A 17 35.73 8.10 24.70
N LEU A 18 34.96 8.31 23.63
CA LEU A 18 33.68 7.66 23.38
C LEU A 18 33.84 6.15 23.22
N ALA A 19 34.82 5.72 22.43
CA ALA A 19 35.12 4.31 22.24
C ALA A 19 35.50 3.63 23.56
N ARG A 20 36.27 4.30 24.43
CA ARG A 20 36.58 3.80 25.78
C ARG A 20 35.35 3.71 26.68
N ARG A 21 34.45 4.70 26.67
CA ARG A 21 33.17 4.63 27.41
C ARG A 21 32.32 3.45 26.95
N LEU A 22 32.20 3.25 25.64
CA LEU A 22 31.45 2.13 25.06
C LEU A 22 32.08 0.77 25.40
N TYR A 23 33.41 0.67 25.37
CA TYR A 23 34.13 -0.55 25.77
C TYR A 23 34.12 -0.82 27.28
N ALA A 24 34.03 0.22 28.11
CA ALA A 24 33.90 0.07 29.56
C ALA A 24 32.52 -0.48 29.94
N VAL A 25 31.47 -0.07 29.21
CA VAL A 25 30.10 -0.62 29.37
C VAL A 25 30.05 -2.11 29.06
N THR A 26 30.85 -2.61 28.10
CA THR A 26 30.88 -4.05 27.75
C THR A 26 31.73 -4.92 28.69
N LYS A 27 32.56 -4.33 29.56
CA LYS A 27 33.47 -5.09 30.44
C LYS A 27 33.15 -5.09 31.94
N GLY A 28 32.00 -4.58 32.36
CA GLY A 28 31.46 -4.93 33.66
C GLY A 28 30.74 -3.78 34.34
N HIS A 29 29.42 -3.89 34.39
CA HIS A 29 28.62 -3.49 35.55
C HIS A 29 27.80 -4.72 35.95
N GLU A 30 27.93 -5.17 37.20
CA GLU A 30 26.99 -6.11 37.85
C GLU A 30 25.66 -5.41 38.20
N GLY A 31 25.13 -4.62 37.27
CA GLY A 31 23.80 -4.03 37.35
C GLY A 31 22.99 -4.54 36.17
N SER A 32 21.72 -4.86 36.38
CA SER A 32 20.81 -5.11 35.26
C SER A 32 20.97 -3.98 34.22
N PRO A 33 21.05 -4.30 32.91
CA PRO A 33 21.20 -3.28 31.88
C PRO A 33 20.13 -2.20 32.09
N SER A 34 20.51 -0.93 31.94
CA SER A 34 19.60 0.20 32.07
C SER A 34 18.38 -0.04 31.18
N LYS A 35 17.18 -0.07 31.76
CA LYS A 35 15.92 -0.32 31.04
C LYS A 35 15.54 0.77 30.01
N ALA A 36 16.37 1.81 29.84
CA ALA A 36 16.11 2.92 28.94
C ALA A 36 17.40 3.37 28.25
N LEU A 37 17.28 3.75 26.98
CA LEU A 37 18.35 4.36 26.18
C LEU A 37 18.72 5.75 26.75
N PRO A 38 20.02 6.12 26.80
CA PRO A 38 20.41 7.48 27.09
C PRO A 38 19.75 8.46 26.11
N ASP A 39 19.33 9.64 26.59
CA ASP A 39 18.61 10.63 25.76
C ASP A 39 19.38 11.02 24.48
N ALA A 40 20.71 11.01 24.52
CA ALA A 40 21.57 11.27 23.37
C ALA A 40 21.42 10.24 22.24
N TRP A 41 20.85 9.07 22.51
CA TRP A 41 20.71 7.95 21.56
C TRP A 41 19.27 7.80 21.07
N ARG A 42 18.33 8.59 21.61
CA ARG A 42 16.96 8.61 21.12
C ARG A 42 16.90 9.31 19.76
N LEU A 43 16.08 8.77 18.87
CA LEU A 43 15.89 9.27 17.53
C LEU A 43 15.15 10.61 17.57
N ARG A 44 15.79 11.63 17.02
CA ARG A 44 15.21 12.97 16.86
C ARG A 44 14.50 13.06 15.53
N LEU A 45 13.19 12.84 15.57
CA LEU A 45 12.33 13.03 14.42
C LEU A 45 12.09 14.53 14.17
N PRO A 46 11.96 14.97 12.91
CA PRO A 46 11.53 16.33 12.61
C PRO A 46 10.17 16.62 13.25
N VAL A 47 9.98 17.79 13.84
CA VAL A 47 8.65 18.18 14.31
C VAL A 47 7.84 18.69 13.11
N PRO A 48 6.61 18.19 12.87
CA PRO A 48 5.77 18.71 11.80
C PRO A 48 5.56 20.24 11.94
N PRO A 49 5.46 21.01 10.84
CA PRO A 49 5.19 22.44 10.91
C PRO A 49 3.97 22.75 11.79
N LYS A 50 4.02 23.88 12.51
CA LYS A 50 2.87 24.36 13.28
C LYS A 50 1.75 24.83 12.34
N GLY A 51 0.51 24.65 12.77
CA GLY A 51 -0.68 25.02 12.00
C GLY A 51 -1.08 23.95 10.97
N ARG A 52 -2.05 24.30 10.13
CA ARG A 52 -2.65 23.41 9.14
C ARG A 52 -1.90 23.49 7.81
N THR A 53 -1.33 22.37 7.36
CA THR A 53 -0.61 22.24 6.08
C THR A 53 -1.23 21.14 5.23
N GLU A 54 -2.10 21.52 4.30
CA GLU A 54 -2.76 20.57 3.42
C GLU A 54 -1.82 20.01 2.35
N ARG A 55 -1.94 18.69 2.10
CA ARG A 55 -1.27 18.06 0.97
C ARG A 55 -2.02 18.42 -0.31
N LYS A 56 -1.30 18.72 -1.39
CA LYS A 56 -1.93 19.00 -2.70
C LYS A 56 -2.63 17.75 -3.27
N THR A 57 -1.96 16.60 -3.13
CA THR A 57 -2.39 15.34 -3.71
C THR A 57 -2.14 14.17 -2.77
N MET A 58 -3.03 13.19 -2.76
CA MET A 58 -2.87 11.92 -2.02
C MET A 58 -3.36 10.74 -2.86
N SER A 59 -2.76 9.55 -2.65
CA SER A 59 -3.22 8.31 -3.28
C SER A 59 -4.00 7.43 -2.29
N PRO A 60 -4.87 6.53 -2.77
CA PRO A 60 -5.61 5.62 -1.89
C PRO A 60 -4.69 4.74 -1.04
N THR A 61 -3.62 4.20 -1.62
CA THR A 61 -2.62 3.39 -0.90
C THR A 61 -1.95 4.17 0.23
N ARG A 62 -1.65 5.46 0.04
CA ARG A 62 -1.07 6.30 1.10
C ARG A 62 -2.06 6.58 2.24
N LEU A 63 -3.35 6.70 1.92
CA LEU A 63 -4.39 6.85 2.94
C LEU A 63 -4.56 5.55 3.75
N ASP A 64 -4.51 4.39 3.10
CA ASP A 64 -4.50 3.09 3.78
C ASP A 64 -3.26 2.90 4.65
N GLN A 65 -2.08 3.33 4.19
CA GLN A 65 -0.86 3.32 5.00
C GLN A 65 -1.02 4.16 6.27
N TYR A 66 -1.55 5.37 6.15
CA TYR A 66 -1.84 6.23 7.30
C TYR A 66 -2.87 5.60 8.23
N LYS A 67 -3.99 5.10 7.70
CA LYS A 67 -5.06 4.45 8.47
C LYS A 67 -4.51 3.27 9.28
N ARG A 68 -3.65 2.45 8.66
CA ARG A 68 -3.02 1.31 9.30
C ARG A 68 -2.10 1.75 10.44
N CYS A 69 -1.19 2.69 10.18
CA CYS A 69 -0.25 3.19 11.17
C CYS A 69 0.21 4.61 10.83
N PRO A 70 -0.36 5.65 11.48
CA PRO A 70 0.05 7.04 11.28
C PRO A 70 1.54 7.27 11.53
N PHE A 71 2.09 6.54 12.51
CA PHE A 71 3.50 6.63 12.87
C PHE A 71 4.40 6.05 11.78
N ASN A 72 4.09 4.85 11.29
CA ASN A 72 4.85 4.26 10.19
C ASN A 72 4.76 5.11 8.91
N PHE A 73 3.59 5.66 8.61
CA PHE A 73 3.41 6.60 7.50
C PHE A 73 4.38 7.79 7.61
N TYR A 74 4.53 8.35 8.81
CA TYR A 74 5.42 9.47 9.04
C TYR A 74 6.91 9.11 8.99
N LEU A 75 7.28 7.93 9.50
CA LEU A 75 8.64 7.40 9.36
C LEU A 75 9.00 7.18 7.89
N GLN A 76 8.08 6.65 7.09
CA GLN A 76 8.26 6.51 5.64
C GLN A 76 8.39 7.86 4.94
N GLU A 77 7.60 8.89 5.32
CA GLU A 77 7.79 10.26 4.79
C GLU A 77 9.15 10.86 5.17
N THR A 78 9.68 10.51 6.34
CA THR A 78 10.91 11.09 6.90
C THR A 78 12.16 10.41 6.36
N PHE A 79 12.15 9.08 6.31
CA PHE A 79 13.32 8.26 5.98
C PHE A 79 13.28 7.69 4.56
N GLY A 80 12.14 7.79 3.87
CA GLY A 80 11.88 7.09 2.62
C GLY A 80 11.45 5.63 2.86
N ASP A 81 11.14 4.94 1.76
CA ASP A 81 10.90 3.51 1.78
C ASP A 81 12.19 2.78 2.18
N SER A 82 12.09 1.77 3.04
CA SER A 82 13.22 0.91 3.37
C SER A 82 13.64 0.13 2.12
N SER A 83 14.70 0.55 1.44
CA SER A 83 15.30 -0.28 0.40
C SER A 83 16.10 -1.40 1.06
N ASP A 84 15.67 -2.65 0.87
CA ASP A 84 16.56 -3.78 1.13
C ASP A 84 17.52 -3.87 -0.07
N ASP A 85 18.69 -3.26 0.07
CA ASP A 85 19.75 -3.25 -0.95
C ASP A 85 20.27 -4.69 -1.28
N ASN A 86 19.81 -5.73 -0.55
CA ASN A 86 20.10 -7.14 -0.79
C ASN A 86 18.95 -7.95 -1.44
N ALA A 87 17.86 -7.31 -1.88
CA ALA A 87 16.74 -8.02 -2.51
C ALA A 87 17.16 -8.67 -3.85
N GLN A 88 17.63 -9.91 -3.80
CA GLN A 88 17.82 -10.79 -4.96
C GLN A 88 16.51 -11.46 -5.42
N GLU A 89 15.40 -11.17 -4.74
CA GLU A 89 14.05 -11.63 -5.05
C GLU A 89 13.21 -10.46 -5.56
N LEU A 90 12.32 -10.69 -6.53
CA LEU A 90 11.24 -9.74 -6.77
C LEU A 90 10.41 -9.72 -5.49
N ASP A 91 10.39 -8.58 -4.81
CA ASP A 91 9.46 -8.33 -3.70
C ASP A 91 8.05 -8.75 -4.14
N GLY A 92 7.21 -9.22 -3.21
CA GLY A 92 5.82 -9.61 -3.51
C GLY A 92 5.04 -8.50 -4.21
N MET A 93 5.46 -7.24 -4.04
CA MET A 93 4.97 -6.07 -4.76
C MET A 93 5.24 -6.13 -6.28
N THR A 94 6.39 -6.68 -6.70
CA THR A 94 6.73 -6.81 -8.11
C THR A 94 5.96 -7.97 -8.77
N PHE A 95 5.67 -9.06 -8.05
CA PHE A 95 4.80 -10.13 -8.55
C PHE A 95 3.39 -9.61 -8.89
N GLY A 96 2.78 -8.85 -7.98
CA GLY A 96 1.49 -8.20 -8.21
C GLY A 96 1.54 -7.24 -9.40
N THR A 97 2.61 -6.44 -9.48
CA THR A 97 2.86 -5.51 -10.58
C THR A 97 2.93 -6.21 -11.94
N LEU A 98 3.61 -7.36 -12.04
CA LEU A 98 3.68 -8.16 -13.28
C LEU A 98 2.29 -8.67 -13.70
N CYS A 99 1.49 -9.14 -12.74
CA CYS A 99 0.12 -9.58 -13.01
C CYS A 99 -0.74 -8.40 -13.52
N HIS A 100 -0.65 -7.24 -12.88
CA HIS A 100 -1.36 -6.02 -13.29
C HIS A 100 -0.97 -5.59 -14.71
N GLU A 101 0.33 -5.58 -15.03
CA GLU A 101 0.81 -5.22 -16.37
C GLU A 101 0.24 -6.15 -17.45
N VAL A 102 0.27 -7.47 -17.24
CA VAL A 102 -0.29 -8.43 -18.20
C VAL A 102 -1.82 -8.26 -18.33
N LEU A 103 -2.51 -8.00 -17.22
CA LEU A 103 -3.97 -7.80 -17.22
C LEU A 103 -4.38 -6.48 -17.87
N ASP A 104 -3.54 -5.44 -17.80
CA ASP A 104 -3.73 -4.19 -18.54
C ASP A 104 -3.61 -4.41 -20.05
N ARG A 105 -2.57 -5.14 -20.47
CA ARG A 105 -2.39 -5.51 -21.88
C ARG A 105 -3.55 -6.40 -22.36
N PHE A 106 -4.00 -7.33 -21.51
CA PHE A 106 -5.18 -8.14 -21.78
C PHE A 106 -6.42 -7.28 -22.00
N ALA A 107 -6.68 -6.29 -21.14
CA ALA A 107 -7.82 -5.39 -21.28
C ALA A 107 -7.81 -4.55 -22.57
N LYS A 108 -6.68 -4.51 -23.29
CA LYS A 108 -6.49 -3.80 -24.56
C LYS A 108 -6.36 -4.76 -25.76
N SER A 109 -6.45 -6.08 -25.53
CA SER A 109 -6.27 -7.10 -26.57
C SER A 109 -7.61 -7.58 -27.15
N GLY A 110 -7.54 -8.40 -28.21
CA GLY A 110 -8.71 -9.05 -28.82
C GLY A 110 -9.39 -10.07 -27.87
N PRO A 111 -8.62 -10.99 -27.24
CA PRO A 111 -9.18 -12.01 -26.34
C PRO A 111 -9.94 -11.49 -25.11
N LYS A 112 -9.89 -10.20 -24.78
CA LYS A 112 -10.66 -9.61 -23.68
C LYS A 112 -12.18 -9.82 -23.80
N ASP A 113 -12.68 -9.86 -25.03
CA ASP A 113 -14.10 -10.06 -25.35
C ASP A 113 -14.42 -11.53 -25.63
N SER A 114 -13.44 -12.44 -25.51
CA SER A 114 -13.63 -13.88 -25.68
C SER A 114 -14.46 -14.48 -24.55
N THR A 115 -15.25 -15.49 -24.91
CA THR A 115 -15.97 -16.35 -23.97
C THR A 115 -15.33 -17.74 -23.87
N ASP A 116 -14.17 -17.97 -24.48
CA ASP A 116 -13.40 -19.21 -24.36
C ASP A 116 -12.28 -19.02 -23.33
N GLY A 117 -12.35 -19.79 -22.24
CA GLY A 117 -11.34 -19.75 -21.19
C GLY A 117 -9.97 -20.23 -21.66
N LYS A 118 -9.91 -21.12 -22.66
CA LYS A 118 -8.64 -21.61 -23.20
C LYS A 118 -7.92 -20.53 -24.00
N GLU A 119 -8.64 -19.85 -24.90
CA GLU A 119 -8.10 -18.74 -25.68
C GLU A 119 -7.52 -17.64 -24.78
N ILE A 120 -8.26 -17.29 -23.72
CA ILE A 120 -7.80 -16.30 -22.73
C ILE A 120 -6.55 -16.80 -21.99
N ALA A 121 -6.53 -18.05 -21.56
CA ALA A 121 -5.39 -18.63 -20.84
C ALA A 121 -4.12 -18.65 -21.69
N ASP A 122 -4.23 -19.12 -22.94
CA ASP A 122 -3.11 -19.22 -23.89
C ASP A 122 -2.54 -17.82 -24.17
N TRP A 123 -3.41 -16.82 -24.34
CA TRP A 123 -2.97 -15.43 -24.55
C TRP A 123 -2.28 -14.84 -23.31
N LEU A 124 -2.86 -15.00 -22.12
CA LEU A 124 -2.29 -14.47 -20.87
C LEU A 124 -0.92 -15.08 -20.56
N GLU A 125 -0.76 -16.38 -20.81
CA GLU A 125 0.53 -17.05 -20.65
C GLU A 125 1.56 -16.49 -21.63
N GLN A 126 1.21 -16.37 -22.91
CA GLN A 126 2.11 -15.83 -23.92
C GLN A 126 2.56 -14.42 -23.55
N GLU A 127 1.62 -13.56 -23.13
CA GLU A 127 1.91 -12.18 -22.74
C GLU A 127 2.80 -12.11 -21.50
N MET A 128 2.57 -12.95 -20.48
CA MET A 128 3.44 -13.03 -19.31
C MET A 128 4.86 -13.45 -19.69
N ARG A 129 5.03 -14.41 -20.60
CA ARG A 129 6.36 -14.80 -21.10
C ARG A 129 7.07 -13.65 -21.84
N ILE A 130 6.32 -12.81 -22.57
CA ILE A 130 6.86 -11.62 -23.23
C ILE A 130 7.33 -10.58 -22.18
N VAL A 131 6.49 -10.30 -21.18
CA VAL A 131 6.82 -9.37 -20.09
C VAL A 131 8.06 -9.83 -19.34
N LEU A 132 8.13 -11.11 -18.98
CA LEU A 132 9.31 -11.69 -18.31
C LEU A 132 10.56 -11.65 -19.20
N GLY A 133 10.42 -11.90 -20.51
CA GLY A 133 11.53 -11.84 -21.46
C GLY A 133 12.19 -10.45 -21.57
N ALA A 134 11.46 -9.38 -21.24
CA ALA A 134 12.00 -8.02 -21.22
C ALA A 134 13.02 -7.78 -20.08
N TYR A 135 13.04 -8.63 -19.06
CA TYR A 135 14.00 -8.57 -17.95
C TYR A 135 15.38 -9.18 -18.29
N GLY A 136 15.54 -9.77 -19.47
CA GLY A 136 16.81 -10.28 -19.98
C GLY A 136 16.77 -11.76 -20.36
N THR A 137 17.84 -12.23 -21.02
CA THR A 137 17.93 -13.60 -21.56
C THR A 137 18.26 -14.67 -20.52
N SER A 138 18.73 -14.28 -19.34
CA SER A 138 19.01 -15.19 -18.22
C SER A 138 18.42 -14.56 -16.96
N LEU A 139 17.24 -15.02 -16.60
CA LEU A 139 16.58 -14.59 -15.38
C LEU A 139 17.14 -15.40 -14.20
N PRO A 140 17.35 -14.79 -13.03
CA PRO A 140 17.59 -15.56 -11.82
C PRO A 140 16.47 -16.58 -11.60
N ALA A 141 16.80 -17.79 -11.13
CA ALA A 141 15.84 -18.90 -11.00
C ALA A 141 14.59 -18.55 -10.16
N ILE A 142 14.73 -17.64 -9.19
CA ILE A 142 13.60 -17.14 -8.39
C ILE A 142 12.57 -16.39 -9.24
N ILE A 143 13.02 -15.61 -10.23
CA ILE A 143 12.18 -14.87 -11.16
C ILE A 143 11.42 -15.83 -12.07
N GLU A 144 12.09 -16.87 -12.56
CA GLU A 144 11.45 -17.90 -13.39
C GLU A 144 10.35 -18.63 -12.61
N LEU A 145 10.64 -19.03 -11.36
CA LEU A 145 9.67 -19.67 -10.49
C LEU A 145 8.46 -18.77 -10.20
N GLN A 146 8.70 -17.47 -9.93
CA GLN A 146 7.64 -16.48 -9.75
C GLN A 146 6.82 -16.28 -11.04
N GLY A 147 7.47 -16.23 -12.20
CA GLY A 147 6.80 -16.17 -13.49
C GLY A 147 5.85 -17.33 -13.74
N GLU A 148 6.31 -18.57 -13.50
CA GLU A 148 5.47 -19.77 -13.62
C GLU A 148 4.32 -19.78 -12.59
N ALA A 149 4.57 -19.28 -11.37
CA ALA A 149 3.50 -19.09 -10.38
C ALA A 149 2.45 -18.06 -10.83
N ALA A 150 2.86 -16.98 -11.50
CA ALA A 150 1.95 -15.98 -12.05
C ALA A 150 1.13 -16.55 -13.21
N ILE A 151 1.77 -17.28 -14.13
CA ILE A 151 1.10 -17.98 -15.24
C ILE A 151 0.04 -18.94 -14.69
N ALA A 152 0.35 -19.73 -13.66
CA ALA A 152 -0.62 -20.64 -13.06
C ALA A 152 -1.87 -19.92 -12.52
N ARG A 153 -1.70 -18.77 -11.85
CA ARG A 153 -2.82 -17.95 -11.36
C ARG A 153 -3.63 -17.33 -12.50
N LEU A 154 -2.96 -16.86 -13.56
CA LEU A 154 -3.64 -16.31 -14.75
C LEU A 154 -4.44 -17.39 -15.52
N ARG A 155 -3.93 -18.63 -15.57
CA ARG A 155 -4.67 -19.78 -16.11
C ARG A 155 -5.92 -20.09 -15.27
N ASN A 156 -5.86 -19.98 -13.95
CA ASN A 156 -7.05 -20.11 -13.08
C ASN A 156 -8.06 -18.98 -13.32
N PHE A 157 -7.59 -17.76 -13.59
CA PHE A 157 -8.43 -16.59 -13.86
C PHE A 157 -9.19 -16.68 -15.19
N ALA A 158 -8.56 -17.24 -16.23
CA ALA A 158 -9.12 -17.29 -17.58
C ALA A 158 -10.56 -17.85 -17.68
N PRO A 159 -10.93 -19.01 -17.08
CA PRO A 159 -12.31 -19.50 -17.11
C PRO A 159 -13.29 -18.58 -16.36
N VAL A 160 -12.85 -17.91 -15.30
CA VAL A 160 -13.67 -16.97 -14.52
C VAL A 160 -13.93 -15.70 -15.33
N GLN A 161 -12.92 -15.18 -16.03
CA GLN A 161 -13.07 -14.07 -16.98
C GLN A 161 -14.01 -14.44 -18.14
N ALA A 162 -13.87 -15.62 -18.73
CA ALA A 162 -14.76 -16.10 -19.79
C ALA A 162 -16.22 -16.18 -19.32
N ALA A 163 -16.45 -16.67 -18.09
CA ALA A 163 -17.78 -16.71 -17.48
C ALA A 163 -18.34 -15.30 -17.25
N ARG A 164 -17.52 -14.38 -16.75
CA ARG A 164 -17.90 -12.97 -16.57
C ARG A 164 -18.29 -12.31 -17.89
N ARG A 165 -17.54 -12.56 -18.97
CA ARG A 165 -17.88 -12.07 -20.32
C ARG A 165 -19.21 -12.64 -20.81
N ARG A 166 -19.46 -13.94 -20.63
CA ARG A 166 -20.75 -14.60 -20.97
C ARG A 166 -21.93 -14.02 -20.20
N ALA A 167 -21.72 -13.53 -18.98
CA ALA A 167 -22.73 -12.85 -18.19
C ALA A 167 -22.99 -11.38 -18.62
N GLY A 168 -22.38 -10.94 -19.73
CA GLY A 168 -22.60 -9.62 -20.33
C GLY A 168 -21.66 -8.53 -19.82
N TRP A 169 -20.71 -8.83 -18.94
CA TRP A 169 -19.73 -7.85 -18.47
C TRP A 169 -18.63 -7.63 -19.50
N ARG A 170 -18.32 -6.37 -19.80
CA ARG A 170 -17.23 -5.97 -20.69
C ARG A 170 -16.29 -5.00 -20.01
N ILE A 171 -15.01 -5.17 -20.32
CA ILE A 171 -13.97 -4.23 -19.90
C ILE A 171 -14.10 -2.96 -20.72
N ILE A 172 -14.37 -1.84 -20.04
CA ILE A 172 -14.48 -0.51 -20.67
C ILE A 172 -13.28 0.39 -20.38
N ALA A 173 -12.54 0.11 -19.31
CA ALA A 173 -11.27 0.74 -18.99
C ALA A 173 -10.39 -0.17 -18.12
N ALA A 174 -9.08 -0.03 -18.25
CA ALA A 174 -8.09 -0.65 -17.37
C ALA A 174 -6.93 0.32 -17.15
N GLU A 175 -6.29 0.21 -15.98
CA GLU A 175 -5.16 1.04 -15.57
C GLU A 175 -5.44 2.54 -15.73
N GLN A 176 -6.69 2.94 -15.45
CA GLN A 176 -7.18 4.28 -15.72
C GLN A 176 -6.82 5.21 -14.57
N SER A 177 -5.97 6.20 -14.84
CA SER A 177 -5.72 7.29 -13.89
C SER A 177 -6.96 8.16 -13.76
N LEU A 178 -7.43 8.31 -12.53
CA LEU A 178 -8.56 9.14 -12.15
C LEU A 178 -8.20 10.01 -10.96
N GLU A 179 -8.98 11.06 -10.79
CA GLU A 179 -8.85 11.98 -9.67
C GLU A 179 -10.21 12.49 -9.22
N CYS A 180 -10.33 12.77 -7.92
CA CYS A 180 -11.51 13.37 -7.34
C CYS A 180 -11.17 14.12 -6.05
N ARG A 181 -12.08 14.99 -5.63
CA ARG A 181 -12.12 15.52 -4.26
C ARG A 181 -13.29 14.87 -3.55
N ILE A 182 -13.04 14.25 -2.40
CA ILE A 182 -14.10 13.64 -1.58
C ILE A 182 -14.67 14.70 -0.66
N LYS A 183 -16.01 14.85 -0.65
CA LYS A 183 -16.75 15.77 0.25
C LYS A 183 -16.17 17.20 0.30
N SER A 184 -15.72 17.70 -0.86
CA SER A 184 -15.10 19.03 -1.00
C SER A 184 -13.80 19.23 -0.22
N SER A 185 -13.06 18.15 0.08
CA SER A 185 -11.73 18.25 0.65
C SER A 185 -10.79 19.02 -0.27
N ASN A 186 -9.86 19.78 0.32
CA ASN A 186 -8.91 20.59 -0.44
C ASN A 186 -7.83 19.73 -1.14
N THR A 187 -7.52 18.57 -0.57
CA THR A 187 -6.58 17.59 -1.12
C THR A 187 -7.19 16.84 -2.29
N LEU A 188 -6.52 16.85 -3.44
CA LEU A 188 -6.92 16.06 -4.61
C LEU A 188 -6.52 14.60 -4.43
N LEU A 189 -7.47 13.67 -4.48
CA LEU A 189 -7.14 12.25 -4.53
C LEU A 189 -6.81 11.86 -5.96
N ARG A 190 -5.71 11.14 -6.15
CA ARG A 190 -5.28 10.61 -7.45
C ARG A 190 -4.93 9.14 -7.32
N GLY A 191 -5.54 8.33 -8.16
CA GLY A 191 -5.37 6.88 -8.15
C GLY A 191 -5.40 6.31 -9.56
N LYS A 192 -4.97 5.06 -9.68
CA LYS A 192 -5.02 4.30 -10.92
C LYS A 192 -5.94 3.12 -10.67
N VAL A 193 -7.11 3.11 -11.28
CA VAL A 193 -8.08 2.03 -11.13
C VAL A 193 -7.68 0.90 -12.06
N ASP A 194 -7.43 -0.29 -11.52
CA ASP A 194 -6.93 -1.44 -12.29
C ASP A 194 -7.88 -1.80 -13.42
N ARG A 195 -9.20 -1.88 -13.14
CA ARG A 195 -10.21 -2.25 -14.13
C ARG A 195 -11.60 -1.71 -13.83
N ILE A 196 -12.31 -1.33 -14.89
CA ILE A 196 -13.71 -0.93 -14.85
C ILE A 196 -14.46 -1.73 -15.92
N ASP A 197 -15.50 -2.43 -15.48
CA ASP A 197 -16.41 -3.18 -16.32
C ASP A 197 -17.79 -2.52 -16.40
N GLU A 198 -18.47 -2.69 -17.53
CA GLU A 198 -19.88 -2.37 -17.72
C GLU A 198 -20.64 -3.63 -18.14
N ASN A 199 -21.80 -3.88 -17.54
CA ASN A 199 -22.69 -4.95 -17.99
C ASN A 199 -23.56 -4.45 -19.15
N GLU A 200 -23.44 -5.06 -20.32
CA GLU A 200 -24.16 -4.63 -21.54
C GLU A 200 -25.68 -4.76 -21.45
N HIS A 201 -26.19 -5.63 -20.57
CA HIS A 201 -27.62 -5.88 -20.44
C HIS A 201 -28.29 -4.92 -19.44
N THR A 202 -27.57 -4.55 -18.37
CA THR A 202 -28.12 -3.74 -17.27
C THR A 202 -27.57 -2.31 -17.21
N GLY A 203 -26.42 -2.06 -17.86
CA GLY A 203 -25.64 -0.83 -17.74
C GLY A 203 -24.93 -0.67 -16.39
N GLU A 204 -24.94 -1.70 -15.54
CA GLU A 204 -24.25 -1.66 -14.25
C GLU A 204 -22.74 -1.50 -14.43
N ILE A 205 -22.13 -0.70 -13.55
CA ILE A 205 -20.67 -0.49 -13.52
C ILE A 205 -20.07 -1.29 -12.38
N ALA A 206 -18.93 -1.93 -12.64
CA ALA A 206 -18.14 -2.65 -11.64
C ALA A 206 -16.68 -2.20 -11.69
N ILE A 207 -16.19 -1.75 -10.53
CA ILE A 207 -14.81 -1.33 -10.29
C ILE A 207 -14.07 -2.50 -9.70
N ILE A 208 -12.94 -2.86 -10.27
CA ILE A 208 -12.24 -4.10 -9.95
C ILE A 208 -10.79 -3.76 -9.61
N ASP A 209 -10.34 -4.23 -8.45
CA ASP A 209 -8.94 -4.19 -8.02
C ASP A 209 -8.40 -5.62 -7.97
N TYR A 210 -7.26 -5.88 -8.62
CA TYR A 210 -6.70 -7.23 -8.72
C TYR A 210 -5.81 -7.51 -7.51
N LYS A 211 -6.08 -8.62 -6.81
CA LYS A 211 -5.34 -9.06 -5.63
C LYS A 211 -4.73 -10.44 -5.84
N THR A 212 -3.43 -10.58 -5.62
CA THR A 212 -2.71 -11.87 -5.69
C THR A 212 -2.74 -12.62 -4.35
N TRP A 213 -3.88 -12.62 -3.66
CA TRP A 213 -4.02 -13.33 -2.39
C TRP A 213 -4.11 -14.85 -2.60
N GLU A 214 -3.86 -15.63 -1.54
CA GLU A 214 -4.04 -17.09 -1.61
C GLU A 214 -5.51 -17.48 -1.71
N ALA A 215 -6.40 -16.73 -1.05
CA ALA A 215 -7.84 -16.88 -1.07
C ALA A 215 -8.52 -15.51 -0.81
N PRO A 216 -9.83 -15.37 -1.08
CA PRO A 216 -10.60 -14.21 -0.66
C PRO A 216 -10.48 -13.99 0.84
N LYS A 217 -10.29 -12.73 1.24
CA LYS A 217 -10.22 -12.35 2.65
C LYS A 217 -10.91 -11.01 2.85
N ASP A 218 -11.39 -10.82 4.07
CA ASP A 218 -11.95 -9.55 4.48
C ASP A 218 -10.86 -8.46 4.52
N ASP A 219 -10.99 -7.48 3.62
CA ASP A 219 -10.20 -6.25 3.61
C ASP A 219 -11.13 -5.03 3.69
N SER A 220 -12.24 -5.18 4.42
CA SER A 220 -13.25 -4.14 4.66
C SER A 220 -12.70 -2.87 5.32
N LYS A 221 -11.48 -2.93 5.87
CA LYS A 221 -10.79 -1.77 6.43
C LYS A 221 -10.06 -0.94 5.36
N SER A 222 -9.80 -1.47 4.17
CA SER A 222 -9.17 -0.69 3.10
C SER A 222 -10.12 0.40 2.59
N LEU A 223 -9.55 1.60 2.40
CA LEU A 223 -10.19 2.75 1.78
C LEU A 223 -10.00 2.75 0.26
N GLN A 224 -9.22 1.81 -0.30
CA GLN A 224 -8.85 1.80 -1.72
C GLN A 224 -10.07 1.73 -2.64
N LEU A 225 -10.91 0.69 -2.50
CA LEU A 225 -12.11 0.53 -3.33
C LEU A 225 -13.15 1.64 -3.12
N PRO A 226 -13.46 2.10 -1.89
CA PRO A 226 -14.30 3.28 -1.68
C PRO A 226 -13.79 4.53 -2.40
N ILE A 227 -12.48 4.79 -2.38
CA ILE A 227 -11.91 5.94 -3.09
C ILE A 227 -11.98 5.75 -4.61
N TYR A 228 -11.68 4.56 -5.13
CA TYR A 228 -11.84 4.29 -6.56
C TYR A 228 -13.29 4.45 -7.02
N ARG A 229 -14.26 4.05 -6.19
CA ARG A 229 -15.67 4.31 -6.45
C ARG A 229 -16.00 5.80 -6.54
N ALA A 230 -15.54 6.60 -5.58
CA ALA A 230 -15.71 8.05 -5.63
C ALA A 230 -15.06 8.66 -6.90
N MET A 231 -13.87 8.19 -7.28
CA MET A 231 -13.17 8.64 -8.49
C MET A 231 -13.96 8.37 -9.77
N VAL A 232 -14.55 7.17 -9.89
CA VAL A 232 -15.38 6.80 -11.05
C VAL A 232 -16.68 7.61 -11.07
N GLN A 233 -17.30 7.82 -9.91
CA GLN A 233 -18.52 8.63 -9.77
C GLN A 233 -18.32 10.11 -10.15
N CYS A 234 -17.16 10.68 -9.82
CA CYS A 234 -16.84 12.07 -10.18
C CYS A 234 -16.43 12.24 -11.65
N ASN A 235 -16.20 11.16 -12.40
CA ASN A 235 -15.67 11.24 -13.75
C ASN A 235 -16.76 11.09 -14.81
N SER A 236 -16.96 12.15 -15.61
CA SER A 236 -18.01 12.22 -16.64
C SER A 236 -17.84 11.27 -17.82
N ARG A 237 -16.71 10.54 -17.92
CA ARG A 237 -16.47 9.53 -18.96
C ARG A 237 -17.32 8.29 -18.75
N PHE A 238 -17.67 7.96 -17.51
CA PHE A 238 -18.39 6.72 -17.19
C PHE A 238 -19.90 6.96 -17.20
N SER A 239 -20.67 5.86 -17.31
CA SER A 239 -22.12 5.93 -17.49
C SER A 239 -22.81 6.68 -16.34
N ALA A 240 -24.03 7.18 -16.57
CA ALA A 240 -24.84 7.81 -15.52
C ALA A 240 -25.10 6.86 -14.33
N ARG A 241 -24.93 5.54 -14.53
CA ARG A 241 -25.04 4.52 -13.48
C ARG A 241 -23.77 4.39 -12.62
N ALA A 242 -22.70 5.16 -12.88
CA ALA A 242 -21.51 5.20 -12.05
C ALA A 242 -21.83 5.53 -10.57
N ALA A 243 -22.89 6.29 -10.30
CA ALA A 243 -23.41 6.54 -8.95
C ALA A 243 -23.69 5.23 -8.17
N GLU A 244 -24.14 4.19 -8.87
CA GLU A 244 -24.47 2.86 -8.34
C GLU A 244 -23.33 1.85 -8.58
N ALA A 245 -22.13 2.30 -8.95
CA ALA A 245 -21.02 1.41 -9.28
C ALA A 245 -20.72 0.45 -8.11
N LYS A 246 -20.65 -0.84 -8.44
CA LYS A 246 -20.14 -1.89 -7.56
C LYS A 246 -18.62 -1.79 -7.49
N ALA A 247 -18.03 -2.22 -6.39
CA ALA A 247 -16.60 -2.41 -6.28
C ALA A 247 -16.33 -3.84 -5.84
N LEU A 248 -15.31 -4.47 -6.41
CA LEU A 248 -14.97 -5.87 -6.21
C LEU A 248 -13.46 -6.05 -6.14
N TYR A 249 -13.02 -7.04 -5.39
CA TYR A 249 -11.69 -7.61 -5.58
C TYR A 249 -11.75 -8.71 -6.64
N CYS A 250 -10.79 -8.73 -7.55
CA CYS A 250 -10.53 -9.91 -8.37
C CYS A 250 -9.35 -10.67 -7.78
N VAL A 251 -9.64 -11.77 -7.08
CA VAL A 251 -8.63 -12.57 -6.40
C VAL A 251 -8.00 -13.52 -7.40
N LEU A 252 -6.73 -13.28 -7.72
CA LEU A 252 -5.88 -14.16 -8.52
C LEU A 252 -5.25 -15.21 -7.61
N ALA A 253 -6.06 -16.20 -7.23
CA ALA A 253 -5.67 -17.20 -6.24
C ALA A 253 -4.79 -18.31 -6.82
N ARG A 254 -4.04 -18.95 -5.93
CA ARG A 254 -3.22 -20.12 -6.28
C ARG A 254 -4.07 -21.31 -6.72
N ARG A 255 -5.24 -21.47 -6.09
CA ARG A 255 -6.22 -22.53 -6.40
C ARG A 255 -7.32 -21.98 -7.30
N ALA A 256 -7.83 -22.81 -8.19
CA ALA A 256 -8.87 -22.40 -9.13
C ALA A 256 -10.17 -22.07 -8.41
N GLU A 257 -10.55 -22.83 -7.39
CA GLU A 257 -11.77 -22.61 -6.61
C GLU A 257 -11.78 -21.30 -5.81
N ASP A 258 -10.61 -20.74 -5.50
CA ASP A 258 -10.46 -19.49 -4.75
C ASP A 258 -10.34 -18.26 -5.68
N THR A 259 -10.28 -18.48 -7.00
CA THR A 259 -10.18 -17.41 -7.99
C THR A 259 -11.56 -16.87 -8.32
N VAL A 260 -11.82 -15.61 -7.94
CA VAL A 260 -13.19 -15.07 -7.96
C VAL A 260 -13.22 -13.55 -8.10
N PHE A 261 -14.35 -13.02 -8.60
CA PHE A 261 -14.72 -11.62 -8.44
C PHE A 261 -15.56 -11.48 -7.18
N ASP A 262 -14.94 -10.97 -6.12
CA ASP A 262 -15.49 -10.92 -4.78
C ASP A 262 -16.03 -9.53 -4.45
N GLU A 263 -17.36 -9.42 -4.42
CA GLU A 263 -18.08 -8.22 -3.99
C GLU A 263 -18.28 -8.19 -2.47
N ALA A 264 -18.36 -9.35 -1.82
CA ALA A 264 -18.76 -9.46 -0.42
C ALA A 264 -17.74 -8.85 0.54
N HIS A 265 -16.46 -8.93 0.18
CA HIS A 265 -15.35 -8.39 0.99
C HIS A 265 -14.84 -7.03 0.50
N ALA A 266 -15.45 -6.47 -0.55
CA ALA A 266 -15.05 -5.19 -1.13
C ALA A 266 -15.58 -3.97 -0.34
N PHE A 267 -16.73 -4.13 0.34
CA PHE A 267 -17.30 -3.12 1.21
C PHE A 267 -17.59 -3.71 2.59
N GLY A 268 -17.04 -3.08 3.64
CA GLY A 268 -17.49 -3.33 5.01
C GLY A 268 -18.93 -2.87 5.23
N SER A 269 -19.52 -3.28 6.35
CA SER A 269 -20.87 -2.86 6.76
C SER A 269 -21.05 -1.34 6.89
N ALA A 270 -19.95 -0.60 7.02
CA ALA A 270 -19.88 0.86 7.09
C ALA A 270 -20.34 1.57 5.80
N GLY A 271 -20.19 0.91 4.65
CA GLY A 271 -20.60 1.46 3.35
C GLY A 271 -19.76 2.66 2.87
N GLN A 272 -20.21 3.28 1.76
CA GLN A 272 -19.45 4.29 1.03
C GLN A 272 -19.30 5.62 1.79
N SER A 273 -20.38 6.16 2.37
CA SER A 273 -20.35 7.48 3.01
C SER A 273 -19.43 7.51 4.22
N GLU A 274 -19.45 6.45 5.05
CA GLU A 274 -18.60 6.37 6.24
C GLU A 274 -17.12 6.27 5.85
N ALA A 275 -16.79 5.49 4.81
CA ALA A 275 -15.43 5.46 4.26
C ALA A 275 -14.97 6.83 3.74
N GLU A 276 -15.87 7.59 3.11
CA GLU A 276 -15.58 8.96 2.67
C GLU A 276 -15.37 9.94 3.85
N ASP A 277 -16.15 9.79 4.93
CA ASP A 277 -15.95 10.58 6.17
C ASP A 277 -14.60 10.26 6.80
N GLU A 278 -14.23 8.98 6.83
CA GLU A 278 -12.93 8.54 7.34
C GLU A 278 -11.77 9.08 6.50
N VAL A 279 -11.90 9.13 5.16
CA VAL A 279 -10.90 9.77 4.30
C VAL A 279 -10.75 11.25 4.64
N VAL A 280 -11.85 11.98 4.85
CA VAL A 280 -11.80 13.39 5.24
C VAL A 280 -11.13 13.57 6.60
N ASP A 281 -11.45 12.72 7.58
CA ASP A 281 -10.79 12.70 8.90
C ASP A 281 -9.28 12.50 8.78
N ILE A 282 -8.85 11.49 8.01
CA ILE A 282 -7.43 11.20 7.79
C ILE A 282 -6.71 12.39 7.14
N LEU A 283 -7.31 12.98 6.09
CA LEU A 283 -6.73 14.13 5.41
C LEU A 283 -6.58 15.33 6.36
N ASP A 284 -7.57 15.55 7.23
CA ASP A 284 -7.53 16.59 8.24
C ASP A 284 -6.46 16.33 9.30
N ARG A 285 -6.31 15.10 9.79
CA ARG A 285 -5.23 14.72 10.72
C ARG A 285 -3.85 14.91 10.12
N ILE A 286 -3.65 14.50 8.87
CA ILE A 286 -2.41 14.73 8.13
C ILE A 286 -2.14 16.23 8.01
N ALA A 287 -3.17 17.04 7.72
CA ALA A 287 -3.02 18.48 7.60
C ALA A 287 -2.61 19.14 8.93
N HIS A 288 -3.05 18.62 10.07
CA HIS A 288 -2.63 19.09 11.40
C HIS A 288 -1.29 18.52 11.87
N GLY A 289 -0.66 17.65 11.07
CA GLY A 289 0.62 17.03 11.40
C GLY A 289 0.49 16.00 12.53
N ILE A 290 -0.64 15.32 12.62
CA ILE A 290 -0.89 14.24 13.58
C ILE A 290 -0.45 12.93 12.96
N PHE A 291 0.57 12.30 13.54
CA PHE A 291 1.19 11.07 13.07
C PHE A 291 1.40 10.04 14.21
N TYR A 292 0.69 10.22 15.31
CA TYR A 292 0.67 9.32 16.47
C TYR A 292 -0.78 8.90 16.74
N PRO A 293 -1.06 7.73 17.36
CA PRO A 293 -0.15 6.69 17.86
C PRO A 293 0.34 5.69 16.79
N PRO A 294 1.36 4.87 17.11
CA PRO A 294 1.66 3.65 16.35
C PRO A 294 0.45 2.70 16.33
N SER A 295 0.41 1.81 15.34
CA SER A 295 -0.55 0.71 15.32
C SER A 295 -0.34 -0.22 16.52
N LYS A 296 -1.42 -0.91 16.93
CA LYS A 296 -1.37 -1.90 18.02
C LYS A 296 -0.40 -3.05 17.71
N ASP A 297 -0.30 -3.42 16.45
CA ASP A 297 0.56 -4.50 15.96
C ASP A 297 2.01 -4.04 15.71
N SER A 298 2.33 -2.78 16.05
CA SER A 298 3.67 -2.19 15.93
C SER A 298 4.26 -2.32 14.53
N ASP A 299 3.46 -2.01 13.50
CA ASP A 299 3.83 -2.12 12.08
C ASP A 299 5.16 -1.41 11.76
N TRP A 300 5.46 -0.32 12.46
CA TRP A 300 6.70 0.44 12.34
C TRP A 300 7.95 -0.38 12.68
N ALA A 301 7.85 -1.37 13.56
CA ALA A 301 8.98 -2.14 14.05
C ALA A 301 9.58 -3.05 12.98
N ARG A 302 8.79 -3.42 11.96
CA ARG A 302 9.26 -4.23 10.84
C ARG A 302 10.40 -3.54 10.08
N ASP A 303 10.20 -2.26 9.75
CA ASP A 303 11.12 -1.52 8.89
C ASP A 303 12.06 -0.60 9.71
N TYR A 304 11.60 -0.13 10.87
CA TYR A 304 12.30 0.87 11.69
C TYR A 304 12.61 0.39 13.12
N GLY A 305 12.35 -0.88 13.45
CA GLY A 305 12.59 -1.44 14.78
C GLY A 305 14.05 -1.32 15.24
N CYS A 306 15.00 -1.43 14.32
CA CYS A 306 16.42 -1.26 14.63
C CYS A 306 16.81 0.18 15.00
N LEU A 307 16.01 1.17 14.62
CA LEU A 307 16.24 2.59 14.92
C LEU A 307 15.57 3.03 16.21
N ILE A 308 14.39 2.47 16.51
CA ILE A 308 13.50 2.92 17.60
C ILE A 308 13.56 1.95 18.80
N TRP A 309 14.16 0.77 18.64
CA TRP A 309 14.34 -0.24 19.69
C TRP A 309 13.01 -0.89 20.12
N GLU A 310 12.69 -0.88 21.42
CA GLU A 310 11.56 -1.61 22.01
C GLU A 310 10.22 -0.90 21.83
N SER A 311 10.18 0.43 21.97
CA SER A 311 8.96 1.21 21.79
C SER A 311 9.24 2.67 21.41
N PRO A 312 8.29 3.38 20.78
CA PRO A 312 8.47 4.79 20.46
C PRO A 312 8.75 5.67 21.69
N GLU A 313 8.16 5.35 22.84
CA GLU A 313 8.36 6.08 24.09
C GLU A 313 9.80 5.98 24.63
N GLN A 314 10.48 4.86 24.34
CA GLN A 314 11.87 4.66 24.72
C GLN A 314 12.86 5.14 23.65
N GLY A 315 12.48 5.01 22.38
CA GLY A 315 13.35 5.24 21.23
C GLY A 315 13.30 6.64 20.65
N ILE A 316 12.21 7.38 20.83
CA ILE A 316 12.02 8.72 20.24
C ILE A 316 12.28 9.81 21.28
N ASP A 317 12.74 10.97 20.79
CA ASP A 317 12.86 12.18 21.59
C ASP A 317 11.51 12.55 22.25
N PRO A 318 11.46 12.73 23.59
CA PRO A 318 10.23 13.05 24.31
C PRO A 318 9.52 14.32 23.80
N GLY A 319 10.27 15.32 23.33
CA GLY A 319 9.71 16.57 22.82
C GLY A 319 8.88 16.35 21.55
N TRP A 320 9.22 15.35 20.73
CA TRP A 320 8.39 14.98 19.57
C TRP A 320 7.09 14.31 20.02
N LEU A 321 7.14 13.42 21.01
CA LEU A 321 5.93 12.77 21.55
C LEU A 321 5.01 13.78 22.25
N GLU A 322 5.56 14.73 22.99
CA GLU A 322 4.83 15.84 23.60
C GLU A 322 4.13 16.71 22.54
N ASP A 323 4.82 17.06 21.43
CA ASP A 323 4.20 17.79 20.31
C ASP A 323 3.04 17.01 19.69
N GLN A 324 3.19 15.70 19.49
CA GLN A 324 2.12 14.88 18.91
C GLN A 324 0.91 14.73 19.83
N ASN A 325 1.13 14.53 21.13
CA ASN A 325 0.05 14.49 22.12
C ASN A 325 -0.69 15.84 22.16
N ALA A 326 0.03 16.96 22.16
CA ALA A 326 -0.58 18.29 22.14
C ALA A 326 -1.45 18.53 20.88
N ARG A 327 -1.06 17.99 19.72
CA ARG A 327 -1.88 18.08 18.49
C ARG A 327 -3.12 17.20 18.54
N ILE A 328 -3.05 16.04 19.19
CA ILE A 328 -4.19 15.15 19.39
C ILE A 328 -5.19 15.81 20.33
N ASP A 329 -4.71 16.35 21.46
CA ASP A 329 -5.55 17.01 22.47
C ASP A 329 -6.25 18.24 21.88
N ALA A 330 -5.51 19.10 21.16
CA ALA A 330 -6.06 20.31 20.52
C ALA A 330 -7.14 20.03 19.45
N ARG A 331 -7.27 18.78 18.99
CA ARG A 331 -8.30 18.36 18.03
C ARG A 331 -9.54 17.79 18.71
N GLN A 332 -9.42 17.33 19.96
CA GLN A 332 -10.53 16.79 20.74
C GLN A 332 -11.36 17.88 21.43
N GLU A 333 -10.82 19.09 21.55
CA GLU A 333 -11.48 20.31 22.05
C GLU A 333 -12.35 21.01 20.99
#